data_AF-A0A962SES7-F1
#
_entry.id   AF-A0A962SES7-F1
#
_cell.length_a   1.000
_cell.length_b   1.000
_cell.length_c   1.000
_cell.angle_alpha   90.00
_cell.angle_beta   90.00
_cell.angle_gamma   90.00
#
_symmetry.space_group_name_H-M   'P 1'
#
loop_
_entity.id
_entity.type
_entity.pdbx_description
1 polymer ?
#
loop_
_entity_poly.entity_id
_entity_poly.type
_entity_poly.pdbx_seq_one_letter_code
_entity_poly.pdbx_strand_id
1 'polypeptide(L)'
;MKFLADFFPILLFFIAYQLYDIYVATAVAIVSSALQVGYLWLRKRKVEKMQLVTLGLLIVFGGLTLLLRDPVFIKWKPTVVNWLFAAAFGGSQFIGGKTLLERIMGHAVELPRSVWTRLNISWTLFFLCSGLLNLYVAFNFSEETWVNFKLFGLLGLTLVFVIVQSFYMARHIQDQGQKES
;
A
#
# COMPACT_ATOMS: atom_id res chain seq x y z
N MET A 1 -17.92 -25.28 -25.14
CA MET A 1 -18.91 -24.54 -24.32
C MET A 1 -18.38 -24.02 -22.97
N LYS A 2 -17.25 -24.52 -22.42
CA LYS A 2 -16.63 -23.95 -21.20
C LYS A 2 -16.12 -22.51 -21.38
N PHE A 3 -15.44 -22.26 -22.50
CA PHE A 3 -14.87 -20.94 -22.80
C PHE A 3 -15.93 -19.82 -22.81
N LEU A 4 -17.10 -20.06 -23.41
CA LEU A 4 -18.19 -19.08 -23.40
C LEU A 4 -18.77 -18.84 -22.00
N ALA A 5 -18.74 -19.86 -21.14
CA ALA A 5 -19.19 -19.70 -19.76
C ALA A 5 -18.20 -18.80 -19.01
N ASP A 6 -16.90 -19.12 -19.05
CA ASP A 6 -15.91 -18.35 -18.30
C ASP A 6 -15.74 -16.91 -18.84
N PHE A 7 -16.04 -16.67 -20.13
CA PHE A 7 -15.96 -15.35 -20.75
C PHE A 7 -17.14 -14.42 -20.41
N PHE A 8 -18.30 -14.96 -20.06
CA PHE A 8 -19.51 -14.16 -19.83
C PHE A 8 -19.38 -13.18 -18.65
N PRO A 9 -18.91 -13.58 -17.45
CA PRO A 9 -18.68 -12.65 -16.35
C PRO A 9 -17.58 -11.64 -16.64
N ILE A 10 -16.54 -12.05 -17.37
CA ILE A 10 -15.39 -11.20 -17.72
C ILE A 10 -15.81 -10.10 -18.70
N LEU A 11 -16.61 -10.44 -19.71
CA LEU A 11 -17.13 -9.47 -20.67
C LEU A 11 -18.03 -8.44 -19.99
N LEU A 12 -18.94 -8.90 -19.13
CA LEU A 12 -19.83 -8.01 -18.37
C LEU A 12 -19.06 -7.13 -17.38
N PHE A 13 -18.02 -7.67 -16.72
CA PHE A 13 -17.11 -6.89 -15.90
C PHE A 13 -16.48 -5.75 -16.70
N PHE A 14 -15.95 -6.07 -17.89
CA PHE A 14 -15.24 -5.09 -18.72
C PHE A 14 -16.16 -3.98 -19.21
N ILE A 15 -17.38 -4.31 -19.63
CA ILE A 15 -18.39 -3.33 -20.05
C ILE A 15 -18.80 -2.44 -18.87
N ALA A 16 -19.08 -3.03 -17.71
CA ALA A 16 -19.45 -2.29 -16.52
C ALA A 16 -18.31 -1.38 -16.01
N TYR A 17 -17.06 -1.81 -16.14
CA TYR A 17 -15.88 -1.01 -15.79
C TYR A 17 -15.70 0.20 -16.71
N GLN A 18 -15.96 0.05 -18.01
CA GLN A 18 -15.88 1.14 -18.98
C GLN A 18 -16.98 2.19 -18.81
N LEU A 19 -18.19 1.75 -18.44
CA LEU A 19 -19.37 2.62 -18.33
C LEU A 19 -19.52 3.28 -16.95
N TYR A 20 -19.00 2.64 -15.90
CA TYR A 20 -19.15 3.08 -14.52
C TYR A 20 -17.80 3.09 -13.81
N ASP A 21 -17.65 2.25 -12.78
CA ASP A 21 -16.47 2.16 -11.95
C ASP A 21 -16.14 0.69 -11.62
N ILE A 22 -15.03 0.52 -10.92
CA ILE A 22 -14.53 -0.81 -10.52
C ILE A 22 -15.46 -1.52 -9.54
N TYR A 23 -16.31 -0.80 -8.80
CA TYR A 23 -17.22 -1.38 -7.81
C TYR A 23 -18.44 -1.98 -8.49
N VAL A 24 -19.06 -1.24 -9.42
CA VAL A 24 -20.15 -1.74 -10.26
C VAL A 24 -19.68 -2.90 -11.11
N ALA A 25 -18.48 -2.80 -11.70
CA ALA A 25 -17.87 -3.89 -12.46
C ALA A 25 -17.71 -5.18 -11.61
N THR A 26 -17.17 -5.05 -10.41
CA THR A 26 -16.97 -6.18 -9.49
C THR A 26 -18.31 -6.79 -9.04
N ALA A 27 -19.33 -5.97 -8.76
CA ALA A 27 -20.66 -6.47 -8.42
C ALA A 27 -21.29 -7.26 -9.56
N VAL A 28 -21.19 -6.72 -10.78
CA VAL A 28 -21.69 -7.36 -12.00
C VAL A 28 -20.96 -8.68 -12.25
N ALA A 29 -19.65 -8.76 -12.03
CA ALA A 29 -18.88 -10.01 -12.15
C ALA A 29 -19.33 -11.08 -11.16
N ILE A 30 -19.55 -10.72 -9.89
CA ILE A 30 -19.99 -11.67 -8.86
C ILE A 30 -21.41 -12.17 -9.18
N VAL A 31 -22.35 -11.27 -9.48
CA VAL A 31 -23.74 -11.63 -9.77
C VAL A 31 -23.83 -12.49 -11.03
N SER A 32 -23.15 -12.10 -12.12
CA SER A 32 -23.15 -12.88 -13.36
C SER A 32 -22.51 -14.26 -13.20
N SER A 33 -21.40 -14.36 -12.44
CA SER A 33 -20.75 -15.64 -12.15
C SER A 33 -21.62 -16.53 -11.25
N ALA A 34 -22.27 -15.97 -10.24
CA ALA A 34 -23.20 -16.70 -9.37
C ALA A 34 -24.42 -17.23 -10.14
N LEU A 35 -25.03 -16.39 -10.98
CA LEU A 35 -26.16 -16.78 -11.84
C LEU A 35 -25.76 -17.89 -12.82
N GLN A 36 -24.57 -17.79 -13.39
CA GLN A 36 -24.04 -18.81 -14.30
C GLN A 36 -23.83 -20.15 -13.59
N VAL A 37 -23.16 -20.15 -12.43
CA VAL A 37 -22.94 -21.36 -11.63
C VAL A 37 -24.27 -21.97 -11.19
N GLY A 38 -25.22 -21.14 -10.74
CA GLY A 38 -26.58 -21.55 -10.38
C GLY A 38 -27.33 -22.18 -11.55
N TYR A 39 -27.28 -21.55 -12.73
CA TYR A 39 -27.91 -22.09 -13.94
C TYR A 39 -27.30 -23.44 -14.37
N LEU A 40 -25.97 -23.56 -14.31
CA LEU A 40 -25.28 -24.82 -14.61
C LEU A 40 -25.62 -25.93 -13.59
N TRP A 41 -25.76 -25.56 -12.32
CA TRP A 41 -26.16 -26.48 -11.26
C TRP A 41 -27.59 -27.00 -11.48
N LEU A 42 -28.56 -26.12 -11.78
CA LEU A 42 -29.95 -26.52 -12.05
C LEU A 42 -30.06 -27.41 -13.28
N ARG A 43 -29.33 -27.10 -14.37
CA ARG A 43 -29.51 -27.78 -15.66
C ARG A 43 -28.73 -29.09 -15.78
N LYS A 44 -27.53 -29.17 -15.20
CA LYS A 44 -26.62 -30.30 -15.39
C LYS A 44 -26.29 -31.08 -14.10
N ARG A 45 -26.73 -30.60 -12.92
CA ARG A 45 -26.40 -31.13 -11.57
C ARG A 45 -24.91 -31.41 -11.30
N LYS A 46 -24.03 -30.98 -12.18
CA LYS A 46 -22.57 -31.11 -12.10
C LYS A 46 -21.99 -29.74 -12.35
N VAL A 47 -21.50 -29.11 -11.28
CA VAL A 47 -20.70 -27.90 -11.37
C VAL A 47 -19.23 -28.31 -11.30
N GLU A 48 -18.43 -27.74 -12.17
CA GLU A 48 -17.00 -28.01 -12.18
C GLU A 48 -16.34 -27.37 -10.96
N LYS A 49 -15.46 -28.11 -10.28
CA LYS A 49 -14.75 -27.64 -9.07
C LYS A 49 -14.05 -26.31 -9.31
N MET A 50 -13.46 -26.12 -10.50
CA MET A 50 -12.76 -24.89 -10.86
C MET A 50 -13.68 -23.67 -10.92
N GLN A 51 -14.93 -23.80 -11.39
CA GLN A 51 -15.90 -22.69 -11.40
C GLN A 51 -16.37 -22.32 -9.99
N LEU A 52 -16.53 -23.30 -9.09
CA LEU A 52 -16.84 -23.03 -7.68
C LEU A 52 -15.68 -22.33 -6.98
N VAL A 53 -14.44 -22.72 -7.27
CA VAL A 53 -13.24 -22.06 -6.74
C VAL A 53 -13.16 -20.62 -7.25
N THR A 54 -13.37 -20.38 -8.54
CA THR A 54 -13.36 -19.02 -9.13
C THR A 54 -14.47 -18.15 -8.55
N LEU A 55 -15.69 -18.69 -8.42
CA LEU A 55 -16.81 -17.97 -7.78
C LEU A 55 -16.51 -17.67 -6.31
N GLY A 56 -15.94 -18.64 -5.58
CA GLY A 56 -15.52 -18.45 -4.19
C GLY A 56 -14.48 -17.34 -4.06
N LEU A 57 -13.47 -17.33 -4.93
CA LEU A 57 -12.47 -16.25 -4.99
C LEU A 57 -13.13 -14.89 -5.29
N LEU A 58 -14.04 -14.84 -6.27
CA LEU A 58 -14.78 -13.62 -6.64
C LEU A 58 -15.65 -13.11 -5.49
N ILE A 59 -16.34 -13.99 -4.78
CA ILE A 59 -17.16 -13.62 -3.62
C ILE A 59 -16.28 -13.14 -2.46
N VAL A 60 -15.16 -13.81 -2.18
CA VAL A 60 -14.29 -13.43 -1.07
C VAL A 60 -13.57 -12.12 -1.37
N PHE A 61 -12.84 -12.03 -2.48
CA PHE A 61 -12.05 -10.84 -2.80
C PHE A 61 -12.89 -9.71 -3.39
N GLY A 62 -13.82 -10.02 -4.29
CA GLY A 62 -14.74 -9.03 -4.85
C GLY A 62 -15.80 -8.61 -3.84
N GLY A 63 -16.27 -9.52 -3.00
CA GLY A 63 -17.14 -9.18 -1.86
C GLY A 63 -16.40 -8.35 -0.82
N LEU A 64 -15.12 -8.62 -0.53
CA LEU A 64 -14.31 -7.73 0.30
C LEU A 64 -14.17 -6.33 -0.33
N THR A 65 -13.97 -6.26 -1.65
CA THR A 65 -13.93 -4.99 -2.41
C THR A 65 -15.27 -4.23 -2.34
N LEU A 66 -16.39 -4.94 -2.34
CA LEU A 66 -17.75 -4.38 -2.26
C LEU A 66 -18.27 -4.13 -0.84
N LEU A 67 -17.82 -4.89 0.15
CA LEU A 67 -18.09 -4.67 1.57
C LEU A 67 -17.27 -3.49 2.08
N LEU A 68 -16.02 -3.41 1.62
CA LEU A 68 -15.16 -2.29 1.94
C LEU A 68 -15.66 -1.02 1.29
N ARG A 69 -16.31 -1.03 0.10
CA ARG A 69 -17.10 0.03 -0.57
C ARG A 69 -16.73 1.50 -0.32
N ASP A 70 -15.49 1.80 0.02
CA ASP A 70 -15.19 3.02 0.73
C ASP A 70 -13.87 3.60 0.20
N PRO A 71 -13.86 4.86 -0.28
CA PRO A 71 -12.63 5.58 -0.59
C PRO A 71 -11.62 5.58 0.58
N VAL A 72 -12.09 5.26 1.80
CA VAL A 72 -11.26 4.88 2.95
C VAL A 72 -10.19 3.84 2.60
N PHE A 73 -10.47 2.76 1.86
CA PHE A 73 -9.42 1.76 1.59
C PHE A 73 -8.28 2.30 0.71
N ILE A 74 -8.61 3.18 -0.24
CA ILE A 74 -7.62 3.89 -1.08
C ILE A 74 -6.84 4.91 -0.23
N LYS A 75 -7.53 5.59 0.70
CA LYS A 75 -6.96 6.54 1.66
C LYS A 75 -6.04 5.89 2.70
N TRP A 76 -6.31 4.65 3.10
CA TRP A 76 -5.49 3.88 4.04
C TRP A 76 -4.24 3.28 3.42
N LYS A 77 -4.24 3.03 2.09
CA LYS A 77 -3.10 2.40 1.39
C LYS A 77 -1.75 3.09 1.67
N PRO A 78 -1.61 4.43 1.61
CA PRO A 78 -0.38 5.12 1.97
C PRO A 78 -0.04 5.02 3.47
N THR A 79 -1.05 5.09 4.34
CA THR A 79 -0.87 5.01 5.79
C THR A 79 -0.36 3.65 6.23
N VAL A 80 -0.95 2.56 5.74
CA VAL A 80 -0.52 1.19 6.06
C VAL A 80 0.93 0.98 5.63
N VAL A 81 1.28 1.43 4.43
CA VAL A 81 2.66 1.34 3.92
C VAL A 81 3.62 2.15 4.79
N ASN A 82 3.28 3.40 5.13
CA ASN A 82 4.11 4.23 6.01
C ASN A 82 4.29 3.58 7.39
N TRP A 83 3.22 3.04 8.00
CA TRP A 83 3.34 2.41 9.31
C TRP A 83 4.10 1.09 9.28
N LEU A 84 4.02 0.33 8.19
CA LEU A 84 4.88 -0.84 7.98
C LEU A 84 6.35 -0.41 7.89
N PHE A 85 6.67 0.68 7.17
CA PHE A 85 8.02 1.23 7.19
C PHE A 85 8.43 1.73 8.58
N ALA A 86 7.55 2.44 9.29
CA ALA A 86 7.83 2.88 10.66
C ALA A 86 8.13 1.68 11.59
N ALA A 87 7.36 0.59 11.48
CA ALA A 87 7.58 -0.64 12.22
C ALA A 87 8.86 -1.38 11.79
N ALA A 88 9.20 -1.37 10.49
CA ALA A 88 10.44 -1.98 10.00
C ALA A 88 11.67 -1.21 10.47
N PHE A 89 11.69 0.11 10.30
CA PHE A 89 12.76 0.98 10.81
C PHE A 89 12.83 0.89 12.34
N GLY A 90 11.69 0.99 13.02
CA GLY A 90 11.60 0.92 14.47
C GLY A 90 12.04 -0.44 15.02
N GLY A 91 11.54 -1.53 14.46
CA GLY A 91 11.90 -2.90 14.85
C GLY A 91 13.35 -3.26 14.55
N SER A 92 13.95 -2.68 13.50
CA SER A 92 15.34 -2.93 13.14
C SER A 92 16.35 -2.48 14.21
N GLN A 93 15.96 -1.59 15.13
CA GLN A 93 16.81 -1.20 16.25
C GLN A 93 16.95 -2.33 17.29
N PHE A 94 15.94 -3.21 17.38
CA PHE A 94 15.91 -4.34 18.32
C PHE A 94 16.28 -5.67 17.64
N ILE A 95 16.10 -5.77 16.32
CA ILE A 95 16.31 -7.00 15.54
C ILE A 95 17.56 -6.85 14.66
N GLY A 96 18.67 -7.37 15.18
CA GLY A 96 19.99 -7.37 14.53
C GLY A 96 20.76 -6.09 14.81
N GLY A 97 22.02 -6.20 15.26
CA GLY A 97 22.80 -5.09 15.83
C GLY A 97 23.05 -3.86 14.93
N LYS A 98 22.58 -3.86 13.68
CA LYS A 98 22.65 -2.70 12.76
C LYS A 98 21.25 -2.22 12.43
N THR A 99 21.05 -0.91 12.42
CA THR A 99 19.76 -0.31 12.05
C THR A 99 19.45 -0.54 10.57
N LEU A 100 18.18 -0.46 10.16
CA LEU A 100 17.80 -0.65 8.75
C LEU A 100 18.52 0.36 7.84
N LEU A 101 18.58 1.61 8.29
CA LEU A 101 19.26 2.67 7.55
C LEU A 101 20.77 2.40 7.40
N GLU A 102 21.42 1.92 8.47
CA GLU A 102 22.83 1.51 8.44
C GLU A 102 23.07 0.35 7.48
N ARG A 103 22.14 -0.61 7.35
CA ARG A 103 22.27 -1.71 6.39
C ARG A 103 22.17 -1.23 4.94
N ILE A 104 21.33 -0.23 4.67
CA ILE A 104 21.12 0.31 3.33
C ILE A 104 22.27 1.25 2.93
N MET A 105 22.65 2.17 3.82
CA MET A 105 23.58 3.26 3.50
C MET A 105 24.98 3.11 4.10
N GLY A 106 25.21 2.15 4.99
CA GLY A 106 26.50 1.95 5.66
C GLY A 106 27.64 1.55 4.72
N HIS A 107 27.35 1.18 3.47
CA HIS A 107 28.37 0.96 2.44
C HIS A 107 28.82 2.26 1.76
N ALA A 108 27.99 3.31 1.81
CA ALA A 108 28.24 4.59 1.15
C ALA A 108 28.81 5.64 2.12
N VAL A 109 28.51 5.51 3.41
CA VAL A 109 28.92 6.48 4.44
C VAL A 109 29.30 5.74 5.71
N GLU A 110 30.45 6.10 6.30
CA GLU A 110 30.84 5.64 7.63
C GLU A 110 30.38 6.66 8.68
N LEU A 111 29.58 6.22 9.64
CA LEU A 111 29.07 7.03 10.73
C LEU A 111 29.07 6.22 12.04
N PRO A 112 29.20 6.88 13.21
CA PRO A 112 29.05 6.21 14.49
C PRO A 112 27.68 5.56 14.62
N ARG A 113 27.63 4.41 15.30
CA ARG A 113 26.39 3.65 15.56
C ARG A 113 25.31 4.46 16.29
N SER A 114 25.71 5.44 17.12
CA SER A 114 24.79 6.37 17.79
C SER A 114 24.10 7.32 16.80
N VAL A 115 24.80 7.77 15.76
CA VAL A 115 24.26 8.63 14.69
C VAL A 115 23.29 7.82 13.83
N TRP A 116 23.66 6.59 13.44
CA TRP A 116 22.75 5.67 12.74
C TRP A 116 21.46 5.41 13.49
N THR A 117 21.53 5.22 14.81
CA THR A 117 20.35 5.01 15.66
C THR A 117 19.44 6.24 15.65
N ARG A 118 19.99 7.44 15.77
CA ARG A 118 19.20 8.69 15.71
C ARG A 118 18.57 8.92 14.34
N LEU A 119 19.31 8.68 13.26
CA LEU A 119 18.79 8.78 11.90
C LEU A 119 17.65 7.79 11.68
N ASN A 120 17.83 6.54 12.10
CA ASN A 120 16.82 5.49 11.98
C ASN A 120 15.55 5.83 12.79
N ILE A 121 15.69 6.35 14.01
CA ILE A 121 14.54 6.85 14.81
C ILE A 121 13.85 8.02 14.12
N SER A 122 14.61 8.92 13.50
CA SER A 122 14.05 10.04 12.73
C SER A 122 13.20 9.55 11.56
N TRP A 123 13.67 8.51 10.84
CA TRP A 123 12.90 7.85 9.79
C TRP A 123 11.64 7.15 10.33
N THR A 124 11.74 6.42 11.45
CA THR A 124 10.58 5.83 12.12
C THR A 124 9.52 6.89 12.45
N LEU A 125 9.93 7.99 13.08
CA LEU A 125 9.04 9.07 13.46
C LEU A 125 8.44 9.75 12.22
N PHE A 126 9.24 9.99 11.19
CA PHE A 126 8.79 10.57 9.93
C PHE A 126 7.69 9.73 9.28
N PHE A 127 7.89 8.42 9.15
CA PHE A 127 6.88 7.53 8.57
C PHE A 127 5.62 7.43 9.43
N LEU A 128 5.77 7.41 10.76
CA LEU A 128 4.65 7.37 11.68
C LEU A 128 3.80 8.66 11.58
N CYS A 129 4.45 9.83 11.65
CA CYS A 129 3.82 11.13 11.48
C CYS A 129 3.22 11.31 10.08
N SER A 130 3.91 10.87 9.02
CA SER A 130 3.42 10.93 7.64
C SER A 130 2.17 10.08 7.44
N GLY A 131 2.11 8.88 8.04
CA GLY A 131 0.91 8.04 8.04
C GLY A 131 -0.26 8.66 8.80
N LEU A 132 -0.01 9.28 9.96
CA LEU A 132 -1.01 10.02 10.73
C LEU A 132 -1.51 11.27 9.98
N LEU A 133 -0.61 12.03 9.37
CA LEU A 133 -0.95 13.23 8.61
C LEU A 133 -1.75 12.86 7.35
N ASN A 134 -1.40 11.75 6.67
CA ASN A 134 -2.22 11.24 5.57
C ASN A 134 -3.63 10.86 6.03
N LEU A 135 -3.80 10.17 7.18
CA LEU A 135 -5.12 9.90 7.76
C LEU A 135 -5.88 11.20 8.05
N TYR A 136 -5.22 12.15 8.72
CA TYR A 136 -5.82 13.43 9.07
C TYR A 136 -6.34 14.17 7.84
N VAL A 137 -5.52 14.30 6.79
CA VAL A 137 -5.93 14.96 5.55
C VAL A 137 -7.01 14.15 4.83
N ALA A 138 -6.87 12.83 4.78
CA ALA A 138 -7.81 11.95 4.10
C ALA A 138 -9.22 11.97 4.70
N PHE A 139 -9.35 12.15 6.03
CA PHE A 139 -10.63 12.10 6.73
C PHE A 139 -11.25 13.49 7.01
N ASN A 140 -10.46 14.56 7.00
CA ASN A 140 -10.94 15.92 7.32
C ASN A 140 -11.10 16.83 6.09
N PHE A 141 -10.60 16.44 4.90
CA PHE A 141 -10.62 17.28 3.70
C PHE A 141 -11.24 16.58 2.49
N SER A 142 -11.51 17.36 1.43
CA SER A 142 -12.04 16.85 0.15
C SER A 142 -11.06 15.89 -0.53
N GLU A 143 -11.60 15.01 -1.39
CA GLU A 143 -10.79 14.03 -2.13
C GLU A 143 -9.73 14.69 -3.01
N GLU A 144 -10.06 15.80 -3.68
CA GLU A 144 -9.12 16.58 -4.47
C GLU A 144 -7.95 17.13 -3.62
N THR A 145 -8.26 17.65 -2.43
CA THR A 145 -7.24 18.13 -1.48
C THR A 145 -6.35 16.97 -1.02
N TRP A 146 -6.94 15.81 -0.74
CA TRP A 146 -6.19 14.62 -0.35
C TRP A 146 -5.29 14.09 -1.46
N VAL A 147 -5.76 14.05 -2.72
CA VAL A 147 -4.95 13.64 -3.87
C VAL A 147 -3.77 14.60 -4.06
N ASN A 148 -4.01 15.91 -4.01
CA ASN A 148 -2.96 16.92 -4.11
C ASN A 148 -1.97 16.85 -2.95
N PHE A 149 -2.45 16.65 -1.73
CA PHE A 149 -1.59 16.44 -0.56
C PHE A 149 -0.74 15.18 -0.70
N LYS A 150 -1.33 14.08 -1.18
CA LYS A 150 -0.61 12.81 -1.41
C LYS A 150 0.47 12.97 -2.50
N LEU A 151 0.16 13.66 -3.58
CA LEU A 151 1.08 13.83 -4.70
C LEU A 151 2.17 14.86 -4.38
N PHE A 152 1.80 16.08 -3.98
CA PHE A 152 2.75 17.17 -3.82
C PHE A 152 3.14 17.41 -2.36
N GLY A 153 2.20 17.29 -1.43
CA GLY A 153 2.44 17.51 0.00
C GLY A 153 3.40 16.49 0.60
N LEU A 154 3.12 15.18 0.43
CA LEU A 154 3.98 14.11 0.93
C LEU A 154 5.34 14.09 0.23
N LEU A 155 5.40 14.35 -1.09
CA LEU A 155 6.67 14.47 -1.80
C LEU A 155 7.48 15.65 -1.27
N GLY A 156 6.88 16.83 -1.11
CA GLY A 156 7.54 18.01 -0.55
C GLY A 156 8.06 17.77 0.86
N LEU A 157 7.24 17.15 1.72
CA LEU A 157 7.61 16.79 3.09
C LEU A 157 8.78 15.78 3.11
N THR A 158 8.79 14.82 2.19
CA THR A 158 9.90 13.85 2.03
C THR A 158 11.17 14.53 1.54
N LEU A 159 11.09 15.44 0.58
CA LEU A 159 12.26 16.18 0.08
C LEU A 159 12.89 17.03 1.18
N VAL A 160 12.09 17.79 1.92
CA VAL A 160 12.57 18.59 3.06
C VAL A 160 13.23 17.69 4.10
N PHE A 161 12.60 16.56 4.44
CA PHE A 161 13.16 15.61 5.39
C PHE A 161 14.50 15.03 4.93
N VAL A 162 14.60 14.59 3.67
CA VAL A 162 15.85 14.05 3.10
C VAL A 162 16.96 15.11 3.09
N ILE A 163 16.64 16.36 2.75
CA ILE A 163 17.61 17.47 2.79
C ILE A 163 18.13 17.68 4.22
N VAL A 164 17.22 17.76 5.21
CA VAL A 164 17.59 17.91 6.63
C VAL A 164 18.46 16.74 7.11
N GLN A 165 18.09 15.50 6.76
CA GLN A 165 18.89 14.31 7.08
C GLN A 165 20.27 14.34 6.40
N SER A 166 20.34 14.80 5.16
CA SER A 166 21.60 14.90 4.41
C SER A 166 22.56 15.91 5.05
N PHE A 167 22.07 17.09 5.44
CA PHE A 167 22.88 18.07 6.19
C PHE A 167 23.33 17.52 7.55
N TYR A 168 22.45 16.81 8.25
CA TYR A 168 22.79 16.19 9.53
C TYR A 168 23.88 15.13 9.37
N MET A 169 23.80 14.27 8.34
CA MET A 169 24.86 13.32 8.01
C MET A 169 26.16 14.02 7.63
N ALA A 170 26.13 15.00 6.73
CA ALA A 170 27.31 15.74 6.26
C ALA A 170 28.09 16.38 7.42
N ARG A 171 27.38 16.95 8.40
CA ARG A 171 28.00 17.53 9.60
C ARG A 171 28.75 16.49 10.44
N HIS A 172 28.24 15.26 10.54
CA HIS A 172 28.89 14.20 11.32
C HIS A 172 30.04 13.53 10.57
N ILE A 173 30.01 13.52 9.22
CA ILE A 173 31.13 13.04 8.40
C ILE A 173 32.34 13.98 8.56
N GLN A 174 32.13 15.29 8.49
CA GLN A 174 33.21 16.29 8.66
C GLN A 174 33.84 16.25 10.06
N ASP A 175 33.04 16.03 11.11
CA ASP A 175 33.53 15.98 12.50
C ASP A 175 34.37 14.73 12.80
N GLN A 176 34.21 13.64 12.03
CA GLN A 176 35.10 12.48 12.12
C GLN A 176 36.44 12.72 11.42
N GLY A 177 36.43 13.29 10.20
CA GLY A 177 37.66 13.62 9.47
C GLY A 177 38.58 14.60 10.21
N GLN A 178 38.01 15.51 11.02
CA GLN A 178 38.79 16.43 11.87
C GLN A 178 39.34 15.81 13.15
N LYS A 179 38.77 14.71 13.66
CA LYS A 179 39.26 14.02 14.86
C LYS A 179 40.36 13.01 14.58
N GLU A 180 40.51 12.60 13.33
CA GLU A 180 41.58 11.70 12.85
C GLU A 180 42.81 12.44 12.31
N SER A 181 42.77 13.78 12.22
CA SER A 181 43.88 14.66 11.82
C SER A 181 44.59 15.26 13.02
#